data_AF-A0A6P0IVE9-F1
#
_entry.id   AF-A0A6P0IVE9-F1
#
_cell.length_a   1.000
_cell.length_b   1.000
_cell.length_c   1.000
_cell.angle_alpha   90.00
_cell.angle_beta   90.00
_cell.angle_gamma   90.00
#
_symmetry.space_group_name_H-M   'P 1'
#
loop_
_entity.id
_entity.type
_entity.pdbx_description
1 polymer ?
#
loop_
_entity_poly.entity_id
_entity_poly.type
_entity_poly.pdbx_seq_one_letter_code
_entity_poly.pdbx_strand_id
1 'polypeptide(L)'
;MESGITIFSFGLFLVIFLWIGALAAKSSDNTESDYLLGSRSFGKVFVGLSAGATGNSGWIMIGTVGMAYSMGVSALLMVIAWFLGDLTFWTFFPDKINQMSREQNSQTIPEFLGSTVKKPQGRRIITLIVAVITVVFIGAYTAAQFAAAAKTLDVFFGVDPT
;
A
#
# COMPACT_ATOMS: atom_id res chain seq x y z
N MET A 1 6.52 28.18 13.56
CA MET A 1 7.25 28.06 12.27
C MET A 1 6.42 28.78 11.23
N GLU A 2 7.03 29.60 10.37
CA GLU A 2 6.31 30.52 9.47
C GLU A 2 5.26 29.77 8.64
N SER A 3 3.98 29.96 8.96
CA SER A 3 2.84 29.25 8.36
C SER A 3 2.89 29.26 6.82
N GLY A 4 3.42 30.34 6.23
CA GLY A 4 3.63 30.46 4.79
C GLY A 4 4.59 29.41 4.19
N ILE A 5 5.70 29.08 4.85
CA ILE A 5 6.64 28.07 4.36
C ILE A 5 6.00 26.68 4.40
N THR A 6 5.32 26.34 5.50
CA THR A 6 4.64 25.05 5.65
C THR A 6 3.54 24.84 4.61
N ILE A 7 2.69 25.86 4.38
CA ILE A 7 1.64 25.82 3.36
C ILE A 7 2.25 25.71 1.96
N PHE A 8 3.27 26.52 1.66
CA PHE A 8 3.93 26.48 0.37
C PHE A 8 4.56 25.12 0.08
N SER A 9 5.33 24.57 1.03
CA SER A 9 5.95 23.25 0.88
C SER A 9 4.91 22.16 0.68
N PHE A 10 3.84 22.13 1.49
CA PHE A 10 2.77 21.15 1.36
C PHE A 10 2.07 21.24 -0.01
N GLY A 11 1.69 22.46 -0.43
CA GLY A 11 1.07 22.69 -1.73
C GLY A 11 1.97 22.29 -2.90
N LEU A 12 3.26 22.62 -2.84
CA LEU A 12 4.24 22.24 -3.85
C LEU A 12 4.33 20.71 -3.99
N PHE A 13 4.43 19.97 -2.89
CA PHE A 13 4.46 18.51 -2.93
C PHE A 13 3.17 17.91 -3.51
N LEU A 14 2.00 18.42 -3.13
CA LEU A 14 0.72 17.98 -3.69
C LEU A 14 0.66 18.19 -5.22
N VAL A 15 1.07 19.36 -5.70
CA VAL A 15 1.12 19.66 -7.15
C VAL A 15 2.07 18.71 -7.87
N ILE A 16 3.25 18.44 -7.31
CA ILE A 16 4.21 17.49 -7.89
C ILE A 16 3.60 16.08 -7.99
N PHE A 17 2.94 15.59 -6.93
CA PHE A 17 2.30 14.27 -6.95
C PHE A 17 1.17 14.18 -7.99
N LEU A 18 0.30 15.19 -8.05
CA LEU A 18 -0.77 15.24 -9.04
C LEU A 18 -0.22 15.32 -10.46
N TRP A 19 0.84 16.09 -10.67
CA TRP A 19 1.50 16.21 -11.98
C TRP A 19 2.12 14.89 -12.43
N ILE A 20 2.84 14.19 -11.55
CA ILE A 20 3.39 12.85 -11.86
C ILE A 20 2.27 11.87 -12.18
N GLY A 21 1.17 11.89 -11.41
CA GLY A 21 -0.02 11.06 -11.67
C GLY A 21 -0.64 11.34 -13.04
N ALA A 22 -0.76 12.61 -13.42
CA ALA A 22 -1.28 13.01 -14.72
C ALA A 22 -0.35 12.59 -15.88
N LEU A 23 0.97 12.69 -15.69
CA LEU A 23 1.96 12.18 -16.67
C LEU A 23 1.84 10.66 -16.83
N ALA A 24 1.74 9.92 -15.72
CA ALA A 24 1.57 8.47 -15.75
C ALA A 24 0.26 8.08 -16.46
N ALA A 25 -0.84 8.77 -16.17
CA ALA A 25 -2.12 8.53 -16.83
C ALA A 25 -2.07 8.81 -18.35
N LYS A 26 -1.33 9.85 -18.78
CA LYS A 26 -1.13 10.15 -20.20
C LYS A 26 -0.27 9.10 -20.92
N SER A 27 0.65 8.47 -20.20
CA SER A 27 1.54 7.44 -20.72
C SER A 27 0.96 6.01 -20.63
N SER A 28 -0.23 5.85 -20.07
CA SER A 28 -0.87 4.53 -19.91
C SER A 28 -1.41 3.99 -21.23
N ASP A 29 -1.25 2.67 -21.43
CA ASP A 29 -1.78 1.93 -22.57
C ASP A 29 -3.29 1.62 -22.42
N ASN A 30 -3.94 2.08 -21.34
CA ASN A 30 -5.36 1.88 -21.05
C ASN A 30 -5.80 0.39 -21.02
N THR A 31 -4.86 -0.51 -20.70
CA THR A 31 -5.16 -1.95 -20.49
C THR A 31 -5.20 -2.28 -19.00
N GLU A 32 -5.91 -3.34 -18.64
CA GLU A 32 -5.96 -3.82 -17.26
C GLU A 32 -4.57 -4.20 -16.74
N SER A 33 -3.75 -4.88 -17.57
CA SER A 33 -2.38 -5.25 -17.20
C SER A 33 -1.47 -4.04 -17.02
N ASP A 34 -1.66 -2.98 -17.82
CA ASP A 34 -0.93 -1.74 -17.66
C ASP A 34 -1.32 -1.03 -16.36
N TYR A 35 -2.63 -0.90 -16.11
CA TYR A 35 -3.14 -0.24 -14.92
C TYR A 35 -2.80 -0.96 -13.62
N LEU A 36 -2.92 -2.29 -13.59
CA LEU A 36 -2.71 -3.07 -12.37
C LEU A 36 -1.24 -3.42 -12.10
N LEU A 37 -0.46 -3.70 -13.15
CA LEU A 37 0.92 -4.20 -13.01
C LEU A 37 1.97 -3.41 -13.79
N GLY A 38 1.61 -2.29 -14.43
CA GLY A 38 2.51 -1.55 -15.31
C GLY A 38 3.02 -2.39 -16.48
N SER A 39 2.17 -3.28 -16.99
CA SER A 39 2.51 -4.26 -18.03
C SER A 39 3.72 -5.15 -17.66
N ARG A 40 4.00 -5.27 -16.35
CA ARG A 40 5.16 -5.98 -15.79
C ARG A 40 6.50 -5.48 -16.36
N SER A 41 6.55 -4.22 -16.77
CA SER A 41 7.70 -3.58 -17.43
C SER A 41 8.76 -3.06 -16.45
N PHE A 42 8.38 -2.82 -15.19
CA PHE A 42 9.27 -2.25 -14.19
C PHE A 42 10.35 -3.25 -13.73
N GLY A 43 11.60 -2.77 -13.65
CA GLY A 43 12.71 -3.51 -13.07
C GLY A 43 12.62 -3.67 -11.55
N LYS A 44 13.36 -4.62 -10.99
CA LYS A 44 13.34 -4.98 -9.56
C LYS A 44 13.53 -3.78 -8.61
N VAL A 45 14.36 -2.81 -8.99
CA VAL A 45 14.61 -1.61 -8.18
C VAL A 45 13.33 -0.77 -8.02
N PHE A 46 12.64 -0.45 -9.10
CA PHE A 46 11.41 0.35 -9.05
C PHE A 46 10.27 -0.40 -8.35
N VAL A 47 10.17 -1.71 -8.57
CA VAL A 47 9.21 -2.56 -7.85
C VAL A 47 9.51 -2.56 -6.34
N GLY A 48 10.78 -2.69 -5.94
CA GLY A 48 11.20 -2.63 -4.55
C GLY A 48 10.94 -1.27 -3.90
N LEU A 49 11.24 -0.17 -4.60
CA LEU A 49 10.93 1.18 -4.13
C LEU A 49 9.42 1.39 -3.95
N SER A 50 8.61 0.91 -4.89
CA SER A 50 7.15 0.97 -4.81
C SER A 50 6.62 0.16 -3.62
N ALA A 51 7.18 -1.03 -3.38
CA ALA A 51 6.83 -1.85 -2.23
C ALA A 51 7.20 -1.16 -0.91
N GLY A 52 8.40 -0.58 -0.82
CA GLY A 52 8.84 0.19 0.34
C GLY A 52 7.95 1.40 0.60
N ALA A 53 7.61 2.17 -0.44
CA ALA A 53 6.68 3.30 -0.32
C ALA A 53 5.29 2.85 0.19
N THR A 54 4.78 1.71 -0.30
CA THR A 54 3.49 1.14 0.13
C THR A 54 3.49 0.77 1.61
N GLY A 55 4.62 0.29 2.14
CA GLY A 55 4.77 -0.03 3.56
C GLY A 55 4.76 1.20 4.48
N ASN A 56 5.07 2.39 3.95
CA ASN A 56 5.08 3.63 4.71
C ASN A 56 3.69 4.26 4.77
N SER A 57 3.17 4.43 5.98
CA SER A 57 1.79 4.87 6.18
C SER A 57 1.59 5.60 7.50
N GLY A 58 0.38 6.13 7.72
CA GLY A 58 -0.06 6.73 8.98
C GLY A 58 0.05 5.78 10.17
N TRP A 59 0.09 4.46 9.95
CA TRP A 59 0.44 3.51 11.00
C TRP A 59 1.86 3.77 11.52
N ILE A 60 2.87 3.85 10.64
CA ILE A 60 4.24 4.11 11.08
C ILE A 60 4.36 5.49 11.73
N MET A 61 3.74 6.51 11.12
CA MET A 61 3.89 7.90 11.54
C MET A 61 3.17 8.23 12.85
N ILE A 62 1.93 7.77 13.03
CA ILE A 62 1.09 8.12 14.18
C ILE A 62 0.84 6.90 15.07
N GLY A 63 0.53 5.74 14.47
CA GLY A 63 0.21 4.51 15.19
C GLY A 63 1.37 4.00 16.04
N THR A 64 2.51 3.70 15.42
CA THR A 64 3.70 3.16 16.09
C THR A 64 4.24 4.14 17.12
N VAL A 65 4.25 5.44 16.84
CA VAL A 65 4.66 6.47 17.80
C VAL A 65 3.71 6.52 19.00
N GLY A 66 2.40 6.48 18.79
CA GLY A 66 1.41 6.42 19.86
C GLY A 66 1.49 5.13 20.68
N MET A 67 1.77 4.01 20.04
CA MET A 67 2.02 2.72 20.69
C MET A 67 3.27 2.78 21.55
N ALA A 68 4.38 3.32 21.03
CA ALA A 68 5.61 3.49 21.80
C ALA A 68 5.44 4.45 22.99
N TYR A 69 4.67 5.52 22.81
CA TYR A 69 4.35 6.47 23.88
C TYR A 69 3.56 5.80 25.01
N SER A 70 2.58 4.94 24.68
CA SER A 70 1.70 4.30 25.66
C SER A 70 2.29 3.03 26.30
N MET A 71 3.01 2.22 25.52
CA MET A 71 3.52 0.91 25.94
C MET A 71 5.03 0.92 26.26
N GLY A 72 5.72 2.03 26.01
CA GLY A 72 7.15 2.18 26.22
C GLY A 72 7.97 1.19 25.40
N VAL A 73 9.04 0.65 26.00
CA VAL A 73 10.00 -0.25 25.35
C VAL A 73 9.36 -1.52 24.80
N SER A 74 8.23 -1.97 25.36
CA SER A 74 7.53 -3.17 24.88
C SER A 74 7.02 -3.05 23.44
N ALA A 75 6.82 -1.82 22.93
CA ALA A 75 6.49 -1.56 21.53
C ALA A 75 7.60 -2.06 20.55
N LEU A 76 8.85 -2.19 21.00
CA LEU A 76 9.93 -2.74 20.18
C LEU A 76 9.67 -4.19 19.75
N LEU A 77 8.93 -4.97 20.54
CA LEU A 77 8.59 -6.34 20.16
C LEU A 77 7.77 -6.37 18.86
N MET A 78 6.84 -5.43 18.69
CA MET A 78 6.06 -5.31 17.46
C MET A 78 6.93 -4.93 16.27
N VAL A 79 7.85 -3.98 16.45
CA VAL A 79 8.78 -3.55 15.39
C VAL A 79 9.70 -4.70 14.96
N ILE A 80 10.26 -5.45 15.92
CA ILE A 80 11.12 -6.61 15.65
C ILE A 80 10.32 -7.72 14.96
N ALA A 81 9.13 -8.05 15.46
CA ALA A 81 8.28 -9.07 14.85
C ALA A 81 7.91 -8.71 13.41
N TRP A 82 7.57 -7.45 13.16
CA TRP A 82 7.26 -6.97 11.82
C TRP A 82 8.47 -7.03 10.89
N PHE A 83 9.64 -6.55 11.33
CA PHE A 83 10.87 -6.61 10.55
C PHE A 83 11.24 -8.06 10.18
N LEU A 84 11.19 -8.99 11.14
CA LEU A 84 11.48 -10.40 10.89
C LEU A 84 10.46 -11.03 9.94
N GLY A 85 9.18 -10.67 10.06
CA GLY A 85 8.14 -11.12 9.15
C GLY A 85 8.36 -10.63 7.72
N ASP A 86 8.66 -9.34 7.54
CA ASP A 86 8.92 -8.75 6.23
C ASP A 86 10.20 -9.33 5.61
N LEU A 87 11.28 -9.44 6.38
CA LEU A 87 12.52 -10.08 5.94
C LEU A 87 12.27 -11.53 5.49
N THR A 88 11.51 -12.30 6.26
CA THR A 88 11.16 -13.68 5.92
C THR A 88 10.35 -13.72 4.62
N PHE A 89 9.32 -12.87 4.50
CA PHE A 89 8.51 -12.82 3.29
C PHE A 89 9.37 -12.52 2.06
N TRP A 90 10.10 -11.39 2.07
CA TRP A 90 10.88 -10.94 0.93
C TRP A 90 12.05 -11.86 0.57
N THR A 91 12.57 -12.61 1.52
CA THR A 91 13.66 -13.57 1.25
C THR A 91 13.16 -14.83 0.53
N PHE A 92 11.97 -15.33 0.85
CA PHE A 92 11.57 -16.68 0.42
C PHE A 92 10.42 -16.75 -0.60
N PHE A 93 9.54 -15.75 -0.66
CA PHE A 93 8.26 -15.87 -1.37
C PHE A 93 8.14 -15.11 -2.71
N PRO A 94 8.71 -13.90 -2.90
CA PRO A 94 8.43 -13.05 -4.06
C PRO A 94 8.69 -13.72 -5.40
N ASP A 95 9.81 -14.41 -5.56
CA ASP A 95 10.19 -15.03 -6.84
C ASP A 95 9.18 -16.11 -7.25
N LYS A 96 8.81 -16.98 -6.31
CA LYS A 96 7.83 -18.04 -6.55
C LYS A 96 6.44 -17.47 -6.84
N ILE A 97 6.01 -16.46 -6.07
CA ILE A 97 4.71 -15.81 -6.29
C ILE A 97 4.67 -15.13 -7.66
N ASN A 98 5.72 -14.39 -8.04
CA ASN A 98 5.82 -13.73 -9.33
C ASN A 98 5.81 -14.73 -10.50
N GLN A 99 6.55 -15.85 -10.38
CA GLN A 99 6.53 -16.91 -11.38
C GLN A 99 5.12 -17.51 -11.55
N MET A 100 4.51 -17.94 -10.45
CA MET A 100 3.16 -18.54 -10.48
C MET A 100 2.11 -17.56 -11.01
N SER A 101 2.21 -16.28 -10.65
CA SER A 101 1.31 -15.24 -11.15
C SER A 101 1.40 -15.09 -12.66
N ARG A 102 2.60 -15.16 -13.24
CA ARG A 102 2.84 -15.09 -14.69
C ARG A 102 2.32 -16.33 -15.41
N GLU A 103 2.59 -17.53 -14.89
CA GLU A 103 2.11 -18.79 -15.47
C GLU A 103 0.58 -18.85 -15.53
N GLN A 104 -0.09 -18.25 -14.54
CA GLN A 104 -1.55 -18.24 -14.42
C GLN A 104 -2.19 -16.98 -15.04
N ASN A 105 -1.37 -16.08 -15.59
CA ASN A 105 -1.77 -14.75 -16.08
C ASN A 105 -2.64 -13.93 -15.11
N SER A 106 -2.44 -14.12 -13.80
CA SER A 106 -3.23 -13.45 -12.76
C SER A 106 -2.72 -12.04 -12.51
N GLN A 107 -3.63 -11.08 -12.45
CA GLN A 107 -3.30 -9.65 -12.27
C GLN A 107 -3.62 -9.16 -10.86
N THR A 108 -4.49 -9.86 -10.13
CA THR A 108 -4.92 -9.49 -8.76
C THR A 108 -4.70 -10.62 -7.76
N ILE A 109 -4.62 -10.30 -6.46
CA ILE A 109 -4.51 -11.31 -5.39
C ILE A 109 -5.71 -12.27 -5.35
N PRO A 110 -6.98 -11.82 -5.47
CA PRO A 110 -8.12 -12.74 -5.52
C PRO A 110 -8.09 -13.68 -6.72
N GLU A 111 -7.64 -13.19 -7.88
CA GLU A 111 -7.48 -14.01 -9.07
C GLU A 111 -6.38 -15.04 -8.87
N PHE A 112 -5.20 -14.60 -8.39
CA PHE A 112 -4.04 -15.45 -8.11
C PHE A 112 -4.36 -16.58 -7.13
N LEU A 113 -5.05 -16.28 -6.02
CA LEU A 113 -5.44 -17.32 -5.05
C LEU A 113 -6.51 -18.24 -5.63
N GLY A 114 -7.46 -17.71 -6.40
CA GLY A 114 -8.48 -18.52 -7.07
C GLY A 114 -7.91 -19.47 -8.13
N SER A 115 -6.90 -19.04 -8.89
CA SER A 115 -6.28 -19.85 -9.95
C SER A 115 -5.48 -21.05 -9.40
N THR A 116 -5.21 -21.11 -8.10
CA THR A 116 -4.66 -22.31 -7.44
C THR A 116 -5.69 -23.45 -7.33
N VAL A 117 -6.98 -23.17 -7.49
CA VAL A 117 -8.07 -24.16 -7.38
C VAL A 117 -8.47 -24.70 -8.75
N LYS A 118 -8.32 -26.02 -8.93
CA LYS A 118 -8.61 -26.70 -10.21
C LYS A 118 -10.10 -26.70 -10.59
N LYS A 119 -11.01 -26.83 -9.62
CA LYS A 119 -12.46 -26.92 -9.88
C LYS A 119 -13.04 -25.52 -10.14
N PRO A 120 -13.77 -25.29 -11.25
CA PRO A 120 -14.29 -23.95 -11.61
C PRO A 120 -15.14 -23.30 -10.52
N GLN A 121 -16.04 -24.07 -9.89
CA GLN A 121 -16.88 -23.57 -8.80
C GLN A 121 -16.04 -23.17 -7.57
N GLY A 122 -15.03 -23.97 -7.23
CA GLY A 122 -14.12 -23.67 -6.12
C GLY A 122 -13.28 -22.42 -6.39
N ARG A 123 -12.74 -22.27 -7.60
CA ARG A 123 -12.03 -21.06 -8.03
C ARG A 123 -12.88 -19.80 -7.84
N ARG A 124 -14.13 -19.81 -8.33
CA ARG A 124 -15.04 -18.66 -8.21
C ARG A 124 -15.33 -18.31 -6.75
N ILE A 125 -15.55 -19.30 -5.90
CA ILE A 125 -15.82 -19.08 -4.47
C ILE A 125 -14.60 -18.46 -3.78
N ILE A 126 -13.39 -19.02 -3.99
CA ILE A 126 -12.16 -18.47 -3.39
C ILE A 126 -11.88 -17.06 -3.87
N THR A 127 -11.98 -16.79 -5.17
CA THR A 127 -11.80 -15.44 -5.70
C THR A 127 -12.78 -14.46 -5.08
N LEU A 128 -14.06 -14.82 -4.94
CA LEU A 128 -15.06 -13.94 -4.31
C LEU A 128 -14.75 -13.68 -2.83
N ILE A 129 -14.43 -14.72 -2.07
CA ILE A 129 -14.10 -14.58 -0.63
C ILE A 129 -12.88 -13.67 -0.46
N VAL A 130 -11.80 -13.93 -1.19
CA VAL A 130 -10.58 -13.12 -1.11
C VAL A 130 -10.87 -11.69 -1.54
N ALA A 131 -11.61 -11.47 -2.63
CA ALA A 131 -11.96 -10.12 -3.08
C ALA A 131 -12.75 -9.34 -2.02
N VAL A 132 -13.73 -9.96 -1.38
CA VAL A 132 -14.51 -9.33 -0.30
C VAL A 132 -13.62 -8.98 0.89
N ILE A 133 -12.77 -9.91 1.33
CA ILE A 133 -11.80 -9.66 2.40
C ILE A 133 -10.89 -8.49 2.01
N THR A 134 -10.29 -8.51 0.82
CA THR A 134 -9.42 -7.45 0.33
C THR A 134 -10.11 -6.09 0.36
N VAL A 135 -11.33 -5.98 -0.19
CA VAL A 135 -12.08 -4.71 -0.22
C VAL A 135 -12.39 -4.20 1.19
N VAL A 136 -12.84 -5.08 2.09
CA VAL A 136 -13.19 -4.69 3.47
C VAL A 136 -11.96 -4.20 4.24
N PHE A 137 -10.88 -4.97 4.22
CA PHE A 137 -9.68 -4.63 4.98
C PHE A 137 -8.91 -3.45 4.37
N ILE A 138 -8.79 -3.37 3.04
CA ILE A 138 -8.18 -2.19 2.39
C ILE A 138 -9.05 -0.97 2.63
N GLY A 139 -10.39 -1.07 2.54
CA GLY A 139 -11.29 0.05 2.82
C GLY A 139 -11.14 0.58 4.24
N ALA A 140 -11.12 -0.31 5.24
CA ALA A 140 -10.87 0.07 6.63
C ALA A 140 -9.47 0.69 6.82
N TYR A 141 -8.45 0.12 6.18
CA TYR A 141 -7.10 0.66 6.20
C TYR A 141 -7.03 2.06 5.58
N THR A 142 -7.66 2.29 4.43
CA THR A 142 -7.74 3.60 3.77
C THR A 142 -8.44 4.61 4.67
N ALA A 143 -9.52 4.23 5.35
CA ALA A 143 -10.18 5.11 6.32
C ALA A 143 -9.24 5.50 7.48
N ALA A 144 -8.45 4.56 8.00
CA ALA A 144 -7.44 4.84 9.03
C ALA A 144 -6.33 5.79 8.52
N GLN A 145 -5.93 5.68 7.25
CA GLN A 145 -4.99 6.62 6.64
C GLN A 145 -5.54 8.05 6.57
N PHE A 146 -6.81 8.21 6.18
CA PHE A 146 -7.46 9.53 6.17
C PHE A 146 -7.59 10.12 7.57
N ALA A 147 -7.92 9.30 8.60
CA ALA A 147 -7.95 9.76 9.98
C ALA A 147 -6.56 10.23 10.47
N ALA A 148 -5.50 9.50 10.12
CA ALA A 148 -4.13 9.90 10.43
C ALA A 148 -3.74 11.20 9.71
N ALA A 149 -4.09 11.34 8.43
CA ALA A 149 -3.87 12.56 7.67
C ALA A 149 -4.62 13.77 8.27
N ALA A 150 -5.89 13.61 8.63
CA ALA A 150 -6.69 14.67 9.26
C ALA A 150 -6.05 15.17 10.56
N LYS A 151 -5.64 14.24 11.44
CA LYS A 151 -4.93 14.60 12.68
C LYS A 151 -3.59 15.30 12.43
N THR A 152 -2.90 14.94 11.36
CA THR A 152 -1.66 15.59 10.96
C THR A 152 -1.95 17.02 10.48
N LEU A 153 -2.96 17.20 9.64
CA LEU A 153 -3.36 18.51 9.13
C LEU A 153 -3.82 19.45 10.24
N ASP A 154 -4.56 18.96 11.22
CA ASP A 154 -4.94 19.73 12.41
C ASP A 154 -3.70 20.26 13.15
N VAL A 155 -2.74 19.38 13.46
CA VAL A 155 -1.50 19.77 14.18
C VAL A 155 -0.66 20.79 13.40
N PHE A 156 -0.60 20.69 12.07
CA PHE A 156 0.25 21.56 11.24
C PHE A 156 -0.43 22.84 10.76
N PHE A 157 -1.75 22.82 10.56
CA PHE A 157 -2.50 23.89 9.90
C PHE A 157 -3.70 24.39 10.71
N GLY A 158 -4.04 23.77 11.84
CA GLY A 158 -5.21 24.11 12.66
C GLY A 158 -6.55 23.84 11.96
N VAL A 159 -6.56 22.88 11.03
CA VAL A 159 -7.78 22.43 10.35
C VAL A 159 -8.49 21.45 11.27
N ASP A 160 -9.56 21.90 11.93
CA ASP A 160 -10.36 21.07 12.82
C ASP A 160 -10.92 19.84 12.06
N PRO A 161 -10.64 18.60 12.51
CA PRO A 161 -11.09 17.39 11.85
C PRO A 161 -12.53 16.98 12.19
N THR A 162 -13.29 17.79 12.94
CA THR A 162 -14.69 17.52 13.35
C THR A 162 -15.70 17.63 12.23
#